data_AF-A0A395ICM0-F1
#
_entry.id   AF-A0A395ICM0-F1
#
_cell.length_a   1.000
_cell.length_b   1.000
_cell.length_c   1.000
_cell.angle_alpha   90.00
_cell.angle_beta   90.00
_cell.angle_gamma   90.00
#
_symmetry.space_group_name_H-M   'P 1'
#
loop_
_entity.id
_entity.type
_entity.pdbx_description
1 polymer ?
#
loop_
_entity_poly.entity_id
_entity_poly.type
_entity_poly.pdbx_seq_one_letter_code
_entity_poly.pdbx_strand_id
1 'polypeptide(L)'
;MPFQSNHSSVHHCDTIPAAMMAGEVILSFADEIQKQVQASDCEGPGLHLDETTGTKLDRYLSQLPLLIGTSSSSIRRRFDHLGTELWNICTQRMTGRSDPTSLVLLCKVKALAWAMLDVAVPDRSLGSFGVLDAAFKLVKACTENDCIAISLKVIEAVAIRLDALEHSEADVDRARLHRCNVQYYMLRVHLAWLQGRPDIADHLYLRVPESSTGNHCVLDVCFKVGSSALSGGQHGIAAKWLERGWKQCNLLIHADGECDVALNDKELLVLHALGGGILCVGLFKC
;
A
#
# COMPACT_ATOMS: atom_id res chain seq x y z
N MET A 1 -31.03 -34.67 49.47
CA MET A 1 -31.18 -33.30 50.01
C MET A 1 -30.48 -33.21 51.35
N PRO A 2 -29.91 -32.07 51.76
CA PRO A 2 -29.06 -31.11 51.05
C PRO A 2 -27.70 -30.93 51.79
N PHE A 3 -26.72 -30.26 51.18
CA PHE A 3 -26.00 -29.11 51.76
C PHE A 3 -24.88 -28.65 50.82
N GLN A 4 -24.84 -27.32 50.66
CA GLN A 4 -24.05 -26.54 49.71
C GLN A 4 -22.56 -26.53 50.07
N SER A 5 -21.70 -26.57 49.04
CA SER A 5 -20.28 -26.22 49.14
C SER A 5 -20.02 -24.91 48.38
N ASN A 6 -19.71 -23.87 49.15
CA ASN A 6 -19.09 -22.62 48.70
C ASN A 6 -17.61 -22.84 48.35
N HIS A 7 -17.02 -21.82 47.71
CA HIS A 7 -15.61 -21.60 47.31
C HIS A 7 -15.30 -21.99 45.85
N SER A 8 -14.71 -21.14 45.00
CA SER A 8 -14.11 -19.82 45.17
C SER A 8 -14.12 -19.09 43.83
N SER A 9 -14.33 -17.78 43.91
CA SER A 9 -14.04 -16.83 42.85
C SER A 9 -12.55 -16.92 42.48
N VAL A 10 -12.24 -17.33 41.25
CA VAL A 10 -10.91 -17.15 40.67
C VAL A 10 -10.99 -15.94 39.76
N HIS A 11 -10.46 -14.84 40.28
CA HIS A 11 -9.93 -13.75 39.49
C HIS A 11 -9.02 -14.31 38.40
N HIS A 12 -9.40 -14.16 37.14
CA HIS A 12 -8.43 -14.13 36.06
C HIS A 12 -8.20 -12.67 35.68
N CYS A 13 -7.10 -12.17 36.22
CA CYS A 13 -6.43 -10.97 35.78
C CYS A 13 -5.77 -11.34 34.44
N ASP A 14 -6.35 -10.89 33.33
CA ASP A 14 -5.66 -10.85 32.05
C ASP A 14 -5.69 -9.43 31.54
N THR A 15 -4.59 -8.74 31.84
CA THR A 15 -3.85 -7.85 30.94
C THR A 15 -4.71 -7.02 29.98
N ILE A 16 -4.99 -5.78 30.40
CA ILE A 16 -5.52 -4.70 29.53
C ILE A 16 -4.60 -4.60 28.30
N PRO A 17 -5.07 -4.90 27.07
CA PRO A 17 -4.27 -4.68 25.89
C PRO A 17 -4.28 -3.18 25.56
N ALA A 18 -3.15 -2.72 25.01
CA ALA A 18 -2.88 -1.41 24.44
C ALA A 18 -4.11 -0.56 24.09
N ALA A 19 -4.12 0.68 24.58
CA ALA A 19 -5.18 1.67 24.43
C ALA A 19 -5.97 1.57 23.11
N MET A 20 -7.15 0.94 23.15
CA MET A 20 -8.13 1.02 22.08
C MET A 20 -8.48 2.49 21.87
N MET A 21 -8.20 3.02 20.69
CA MET A 21 -8.56 4.40 20.38
C MET A 21 -10.08 4.49 20.22
N ALA A 22 -10.71 5.43 20.94
CA ALA A 22 -12.13 5.70 20.77
C ALA A 22 -12.37 6.26 19.35
N GLY A 23 -13.20 5.58 18.55
CA GLY A 23 -13.44 5.95 17.15
C GLY A 23 -13.87 7.41 16.96
N GLU A 24 -14.63 7.96 17.92
CA GLU A 24 -15.03 9.39 17.95
C GLU A 24 -13.84 10.36 17.97
N VAL A 25 -12.75 10.01 18.67
CA VAL A 25 -11.55 10.85 18.77
C VAL A 25 -10.85 10.92 17.40
N ILE A 26 -10.84 9.80 16.66
CA ILE A 26 -10.25 9.76 15.32
C ILE A 26 -11.13 10.55 14.34
N LEU A 27 -12.45 10.41 14.42
CA LEU A 27 -13.40 11.16 13.59
C LEU A 27 -13.26 12.68 13.80
N SER A 28 -13.20 13.14 15.07
CA SER A 28 -13.00 14.57 15.37
C SER A 28 -11.66 15.11 14.83
N PHE A 29 -10.63 14.27 14.81
CA PHE A 29 -9.32 14.64 14.29
C PHE A 29 -9.29 14.65 12.76
N ALA A 30 -10.02 13.73 12.13
CA ALA A 30 -10.18 13.70 10.68
C ALA A 30 -10.90 14.97 10.18
N ASP A 31 -11.95 15.43 10.88
CA ASP A 31 -12.64 16.69 10.57
C ASP A 31 -11.70 17.90 10.68
N GLU A 32 -10.84 17.92 11.70
CA GLU A 32 -9.83 18.97 11.90
C GLU A 32 -8.82 19.01 10.75
N ILE A 33 -8.26 17.85 10.37
CA ILE A 33 -7.34 17.73 9.23
C ILE A 33 -8.04 18.14 7.93
N GLN A 34 -9.29 17.70 7.72
CA GLN A 34 -10.02 18.01 6.49
C GLN A 34 -10.14 19.53 6.30
N LYS A 35 -10.50 20.26 7.36
CA LYS A 35 -10.61 21.72 7.34
C LYS A 35 -9.27 22.39 7.04
N GLN A 36 -8.17 21.94 7.66
CA GLN A 36 -6.85 22.51 7.43
C GLN A 36 -6.33 22.25 6.02
N VAL A 37 -6.49 21.01 5.54
CA VAL A 37 -6.16 20.67 4.17
C VAL A 37 -6.96 21.57 3.24
N GLN A 38 -8.30 21.60 3.33
CA GLN A 38 -9.16 22.45 2.50
C GLN A 38 -8.79 23.94 2.56
N ALA A 39 -8.57 24.51 3.74
CA ALA A 39 -8.24 25.93 3.91
C ALA A 39 -6.90 26.35 3.28
N SER A 40 -5.95 25.42 3.15
CA SER A 40 -4.63 25.67 2.53
C SER A 40 -4.70 26.01 1.02
N ASP A 41 -5.90 26.08 0.42
CA ASP A 41 -6.09 26.57 -0.95
C ASP A 41 -6.01 28.10 -1.08
N CYS A 42 -6.21 28.85 0.02
CA CYS A 42 -6.36 30.31 -0.03
C CYS A 42 -5.07 31.10 0.23
N GLU A 43 -4.07 30.52 0.90
CA GLU A 43 -2.88 31.27 1.35
C GLU A 43 -1.59 30.45 1.20
N GLY A 44 -0.84 30.70 0.12
CA GLY A 44 0.59 30.34 -0.01
C GLY A 44 0.93 29.07 -0.80
N PRO A 45 2.23 28.83 -1.11
CA PRO A 45 2.65 27.78 -2.06
C PRO A 45 2.69 26.36 -1.47
N GLY A 46 2.61 26.21 -0.14
CA GLY A 46 2.85 24.95 0.57
C GLY A 46 1.63 24.49 1.38
N LEU A 47 1.35 23.18 1.34
CA LEU A 47 0.38 22.55 2.24
C LEU A 47 1.07 22.36 3.61
N HIS A 48 0.56 22.99 4.66
CA HIS A 48 1.16 22.93 5.99
C HIS A 48 0.09 22.61 7.04
N LEU A 49 0.34 21.61 7.87
CA LEU A 49 -0.42 21.39 9.11
C LEU A 49 0.30 22.09 10.25
N ASP A 50 -0.44 22.60 11.23
CA ASP A 50 0.20 23.05 12.46
C ASP A 50 0.99 21.90 13.13
N GLU A 51 2.02 22.26 13.89
CA GLU A 51 2.95 21.29 14.51
C GLU A 51 2.24 20.28 15.41
N THR A 52 1.16 20.70 16.08
CA THR A 52 0.41 19.84 17.00
C THR A 52 -0.42 18.81 16.24
N THR A 53 -1.07 19.21 15.16
CA THR A 53 -1.82 18.33 14.25
C THR A 53 -0.88 17.38 13.52
N GLY A 54 0.27 17.86 13.05
CA GLY A 54 1.31 17.04 12.43
C GLY A 54 1.81 15.93 13.37
N THR A 55 2.16 16.28 14.61
CA THR A 55 2.63 15.32 15.62
C THR A 55 1.54 14.28 15.97
N LYS A 56 0.29 14.73 16.08
CA LYS A 56 -0.86 13.86 16.36
C LYS A 56 -1.12 12.90 15.21
N LEU A 57 -0.97 13.33 13.96
CA LEU A 57 -1.06 12.50 12.77
C LEU A 57 0.02 11.41 12.76
N ASP A 58 1.28 11.79 13.00
CA ASP A 58 2.40 10.84 13.05
C ASP A 58 2.19 9.80 14.15
N ARG A 59 1.62 10.18 15.29
CA ARG A 59 1.23 9.23 16.35
C ARG A 59 0.18 8.23 15.87
N TYR A 60 -0.86 8.65 15.16
CA TYR A 60 -1.85 7.71 14.61
C TYR A 60 -1.25 6.77 13.57
N LEU A 61 -0.41 7.29 12.68
CA LEU A 61 0.30 6.48 11.68
C LEU A 61 1.31 5.53 12.33
N SER A 62 1.83 5.88 13.51
CA SER A 62 2.68 4.99 14.29
C SER A 62 1.95 3.71 14.73
N GLN A 63 0.61 3.74 14.80
CA GLN A 63 -0.24 2.69 15.34
C GLN A 63 -1.04 1.93 14.28
N LEU A 64 -0.69 2.02 13.00
CA LEU A 64 -1.36 1.25 11.95
C LEU A 64 -1.06 -0.25 12.04
N PRO A 65 -2.03 -1.13 11.69
CA PRO A 65 -3.45 -0.82 11.42
C PRO A 65 -4.19 -0.33 12.67
N LEU A 66 -5.18 0.55 12.50
CA LEU A 66 -5.92 1.12 13.63
C LEU A 66 -6.68 0.01 14.39
N LEU A 67 -6.25 -0.24 15.62
CA LEU A 67 -6.92 -1.16 16.53
C LEU A 67 -8.13 -0.45 17.17
N ILE A 68 -9.22 -0.38 16.42
CA ILE A 68 -10.50 0.11 16.91
C ILE A 68 -11.31 -1.10 17.34
N GLY A 69 -11.86 -1.06 18.56
CA GLY A 69 -12.74 -2.11 19.05
C GLY A 69 -13.97 -2.36 18.18
N THR A 70 -14.83 -3.27 18.63
CA THR A 70 -16.15 -3.50 18.02
C THR A 70 -16.89 -2.17 17.86
N SER A 71 -16.80 -1.60 16.67
CA SER A 71 -17.33 -0.28 16.38
C SER A 71 -18.81 -0.40 16.07
N SER A 72 -19.60 0.52 16.60
CA SER A 72 -21.02 0.60 16.23
C SER A 72 -21.16 0.78 14.72
N SER A 73 -22.31 0.37 14.17
CA SER A 73 -22.62 0.62 12.76
C SER A 73 -22.60 2.12 12.40
N SER A 74 -22.94 3.00 13.34
CA SER A 74 -22.87 4.45 13.15
C SER A 74 -21.43 4.95 13.00
N ILE A 75 -20.51 4.50 13.84
CA ILE A 75 -19.08 4.87 13.77
C ILE A 75 -18.47 4.39 12.45
N ARG A 76 -18.78 3.15 12.02
CA ARG A 76 -18.30 2.62 10.73
C ARG A 76 -18.78 3.43 9.53
N ARG A 77 -20.05 3.85 9.50
CA ARG A 77 -20.57 4.72 8.41
C ARG A 77 -19.89 6.08 8.39
N ARG A 78 -19.59 6.66 9.56
CA ARG A 78 -18.87 7.94 9.63
C ARG A 78 -17.42 7.79 9.17
N PHE A 79 -16.77 6.69 9.52
CA PHE A 79 -15.43 6.38 9.00
C PHE A 79 -15.42 6.21 7.48
N ASP A 80 -16.40 5.49 6.92
CA ASP A 80 -16.54 5.31 5.47
C ASP A 80 -16.69 6.66 4.75
N HIS A 81 -17.59 7.51 5.24
CA HIS A 81 -17.87 8.82 4.66
C HIS A 81 -16.66 9.77 4.73
N LEU A 82 -16.15 10.05 5.94
CA LEU A 82 -15.02 10.97 6.11
C LEU A 82 -13.72 10.42 5.52
N GLY A 83 -13.50 9.11 5.61
CA GLY A 83 -12.35 8.45 4.98
C GLY A 83 -12.38 8.61 3.46
N THR A 84 -13.55 8.44 2.84
CA THR A 84 -13.72 8.64 1.39
C THR A 84 -13.49 10.09 0.98
N GLU A 85 -14.03 11.06 1.72
CA GLU A 85 -13.83 12.47 1.43
C GLU A 85 -12.35 12.88 1.52
N LEU A 86 -11.68 12.54 2.62
CA LEU A 86 -10.25 12.81 2.80
C LEU A 86 -9.41 12.13 1.72
N TRP A 87 -9.72 10.88 1.38
CA TRP A 87 -9.04 10.14 0.33
C TRP A 87 -9.13 10.87 -1.01
N ASN A 88 -10.33 11.36 -1.37
CA ASN A 88 -10.59 12.06 -2.62
C ASN A 88 -9.88 13.42 -2.65
N ILE A 89 -9.96 14.20 -1.57
CA ILE A 89 -9.25 15.48 -1.43
C ILE A 89 -7.74 15.28 -1.63
N CYS A 90 -7.16 14.27 -0.97
CA CYS A 90 -5.73 13.98 -1.13
C CYS A 90 -5.38 13.55 -2.55
N THR A 91 -6.21 12.72 -3.18
CA THR A 91 -6.00 12.27 -4.57
C THR A 91 -6.00 13.44 -5.54
N GLN A 92 -6.98 14.34 -5.41
CA GLN A 92 -7.08 15.52 -6.26
C GLN A 92 -5.85 16.42 -6.08
N ARG A 93 -5.42 16.63 -4.84
CA ARG A 93 -4.29 17.54 -4.52
C ARG A 93 -2.92 17.00 -4.84
N MET A 94 -2.75 15.68 -4.87
CA MET A 94 -1.54 15.06 -5.38
C MET A 94 -1.41 15.25 -6.90
N THR A 95 -2.52 15.42 -7.62
CA THR A 95 -2.51 15.60 -9.08
C THR A 95 -1.99 16.99 -9.42
N GLY A 96 -0.84 17.07 -10.11
CA GLY A 96 -0.25 18.33 -10.55
C GLY A 96 0.60 19.06 -9.49
N ARG A 97 0.75 18.49 -8.29
CA ARG A 97 1.64 19.04 -7.25
C ARG A 97 3.02 18.38 -7.35
N SER A 98 4.07 19.21 -7.32
CA SER A 98 5.48 18.75 -7.37
C SER A 98 6.26 19.04 -6.09
N ASP A 99 5.66 19.72 -5.11
CA ASP A 99 6.32 20.02 -3.83
C ASP A 99 6.44 18.75 -2.96
N PRO A 100 7.67 18.27 -2.69
CA PRO A 100 7.88 17.01 -1.96
C PRO A 100 7.31 17.04 -0.54
N THR A 101 7.43 18.18 0.16
CA THR A 101 6.95 18.32 1.55
C THR A 101 5.44 18.13 1.64
N SER A 102 4.71 18.79 0.74
CA SER A 102 3.27 18.66 0.64
C SER A 102 2.85 17.26 0.20
N LEU A 103 3.59 16.61 -0.71
CA LEU A 103 3.28 15.26 -1.15
C LEU A 103 3.46 14.23 -0.02
N VAL A 104 4.50 14.37 0.79
CA VAL A 104 4.71 13.58 2.02
C VAL A 104 3.55 13.77 2.99
N LEU A 105 3.15 15.03 3.23
CA LEU A 105 2.01 15.33 4.09
C LEU A 105 0.70 14.72 3.55
N LEU A 106 0.44 14.86 2.25
CA LEU A 106 -0.72 14.24 1.62
C LEU A 106 -0.68 12.72 1.71
N CYS A 107 0.50 12.08 1.61
CA CYS A 107 0.65 10.65 1.83
C CYS A 107 0.25 10.25 3.26
N LYS A 108 0.69 11.02 4.27
CA LYS A 108 0.31 10.82 5.68
C LYS A 108 -1.21 10.92 5.88
N VAL A 109 -1.85 11.98 5.37
CA VAL A 109 -3.31 12.16 5.49
C VAL A 109 -4.07 11.08 4.73
N LYS A 110 -3.60 10.70 3.53
CA LYS A 110 -4.19 9.64 2.72
C LYS A 110 -4.08 8.27 3.41
N ALA A 111 -3.02 8.04 4.18
CA ALA A 111 -2.87 6.83 5.00
C ALA A 111 -3.84 6.79 6.18
N LEU A 112 -4.08 7.92 6.84
CA LEU A 112 -5.13 8.02 7.86
C LEU A 112 -6.52 7.75 7.25
N ALA A 113 -6.82 8.37 6.10
CA ALA A 113 -8.07 8.17 5.38
C ALA A 113 -8.28 6.70 5.01
N TRP A 114 -7.24 6.04 4.48
CA TRP A 114 -7.29 4.61 4.19
C TRP A 114 -7.55 3.76 5.45
N ALA A 115 -6.91 4.08 6.57
CA ALA A 115 -7.11 3.34 7.81
C ALA A 115 -8.54 3.47 8.36
N MET A 116 -9.19 4.62 8.15
CA MET A 116 -10.62 4.79 8.45
C MET A 116 -11.48 3.89 7.57
N LEU A 117 -11.20 3.82 6.27
CA LEU A 117 -11.90 2.94 5.33
C LEU A 117 -11.71 1.46 5.69
N ASP A 118 -10.49 1.08 6.10
CA ASP A 118 -10.18 -0.28 6.53
C ASP A 118 -11.01 -0.69 7.76
N VAL A 119 -11.15 0.20 8.76
CA VAL A 119 -12.02 -0.06 9.92
C VAL A 119 -13.51 -0.08 9.56
N ALA A 120 -13.93 0.74 8.60
CA ALA A 120 -15.34 0.81 8.20
C ALA A 120 -15.82 -0.51 7.57
N VAL A 121 -14.92 -1.23 6.89
CA VAL A 121 -15.23 -2.42 6.12
C VAL A 121 -15.04 -3.69 6.96
N PRO A 122 -16.10 -4.50 7.17
CA PRO A 122 -15.99 -5.76 7.87
C PRO A 122 -14.98 -6.69 7.20
N ASP A 123 -14.18 -7.37 8.03
CA ASP A 123 -13.32 -8.48 7.60
C ASP A 123 -14.20 -9.51 6.90
N ARG A 124 -13.87 -9.84 5.64
CA ARG A 124 -14.57 -10.80 4.75
C ARG A 124 -15.78 -10.28 3.96
N SER A 125 -16.02 -8.97 3.93
CA SER A 125 -17.02 -8.39 3.02
C SER A 125 -16.45 -8.12 1.61
N LEU A 126 -17.31 -8.02 0.58
CA LEU A 126 -16.94 -7.59 -0.78
C LEU A 126 -16.23 -6.21 -0.80
N GLY A 127 -16.53 -5.35 0.18
CA GLY A 127 -15.85 -4.07 0.38
C GLY A 127 -14.35 -4.22 0.65
N SER A 128 -13.90 -5.40 1.10
CA SER A 128 -12.48 -5.68 1.35
C SER A 128 -11.63 -5.48 0.11
N PHE A 129 -12.13 -5.80 -1.09
CA PHE A 129 -11.36 -5.57 -2.31
C PHE A 129 -11.18 -4.09 -2.64
N GLY A 130 -12.18 -3.24 -2.35
CA GLY A 130 -12.05 -1.79 -2.54
C GLY A 130 -11.00 -1.20 -1.61
N VAL A 131 -10.96 -1.65 -0.35
CA VAL A 131 -9.93 -1.26 0.62
C VAL A 131 -8.54 -1.74 0.22
N LEU A 132 -8.42 -2.97 -0.31
CA LEU A 132 -7.17 -3.50 -0.85
C LEU A 132 -6.66 -2.68 -2.05
N ASP A 133 -7.55 -2.37 -3.00
CA ASP A 133 -7.19 -1.55 -4.17
C ASP A 133 -6.76 -0.13 -3.75
N ALA A 134 -7.41 0.45 -2.74
CA ALA A 134 -6.98 1.71 -2.14
C ALA A 134 -5.61 1.56 -1.44
N ALA A 135 -5.38 0.49 -0.67
CA ALA A 135 -4.11 0.22 -0.02
C ALA A 135 -2.95 0.16 -1.04
N PHE A 136 -3.14 -0.55 -2.14
CA PHE A 136 -2.12 -0.68 -3.19
C PHE A 136 -1.79 0.67 -3.85
N LYS A 137 -2.80 1.50 -4.12
CA LYS A 137 -2.60 2.87 -4.62
C LYS A 137 -1.84 3.73 -3.62
N LEU A 138 -2.18 3.62 -2.33
CA LEU A 138 -1.50 4.34 -1.25
C LEU A 138 -0.04 3.92 -1.12
N VAL A 139 0.26 2.62 -1.11
CA VAL A 139 1.63 2.10 -1.02
C VAL A 139 2.47 2.62 -2.18
N LYS A 140 1.95 2.59 -3.42
CA LYS A 140 2.65 3.13 -4.60
C LYS A 140 2.97 4.62 -4.43
N ALA A 141 1.97 5.43 -4.11
CA ALA A 141 2.15 6.86 -3.88
C ALA A 141 3.15 7.15 -2.74
N CYS A 142 3.08 6.40 -1.64
CA CYS A 142 4.02 6.54 -0.53
C CYS A 142 5.45 6.14 -0.93
N THR A 143 5.64 5.07 -1.71
CA THR A 143 6.98 4.70 -2.20
C THR A 143 7.57 5.71 -3.17
N GLU A 144 6.75 6.37 -3.98
CA GLU A 144 7.19 7.41 -4.92
C GLU A 144 7.56 8.73 -4.20
N ASN A 145 7.15 8.89 -2.95
CA ASN A 145 7.40 10.07 -2.12
C ASN A 145 8.19 9.73 -0.84
N ASP A 146 9.02 8.69 -0.88
CA ASP A 146 9.93 8.25 0.20
C ASP A 146 9.28 7.96 1.57
N CYS A 147 7.96 7.73 1.60
CA CYS A 147 7.18 7.41 2.80
C CYS A 147 7.20 5.92 3.13
N ILE A 148 8.39 5.31 3.15
CA ILE A 148 8.57 3.84 3.24
C ILE A 148 7.97 3.24 4.52
N ALA A 149 8.12 3.93 5.66
CA ALA A 149 7.57 3.46 6.93
C ALA A 149 6.04 3.32 6.91
N ILE A 150 5.34 4.21 6.20
CA ILE A 150 3.88 4.15 6.03
C ILE A 150 3.52 2.96 5.14
N SER A 151 4.22 2.82 4.00
CA SER A 151 4.01 1.72 3.06
C SER A 151 4.15 0.34 3.73
N LEU A 152 5.13 0.17 4.63
CA LEU A 152 5.34 -1.07 5.37
C LEU A 152 4.15 -1.42 6.26
N LYS A 153 3.60 -0.45 7.00
CA LYS A 153 2.44 -0.71 7.87
C LYS A 153 1.17 -1.02 7.08
N VAL A 154 0.97 -0.30 5.98
CA VAL A 154 -0.18 -0.54 5.10
C VAL A 154 -0.07 -1.93 4.47
N ILE A 155 1.11 -2.37 4.01
CA ILE A 155 1.27 -3.69 3.40
C ILE A 155 1.15 -4.83 4.42
N GLU A 156 1.51 -4.60 5.69
CA GLU A 156 1.26 -5.54 6.79
C GLU A 156 -0.24 -5.72 7.03
N ALA A 157 -1.00 -4.63 7.09
CA ALA A 157 -2.46 -4.68 7.24
C ALA A 157 -3.15 -5.35 6.04
N VAL A 158 -2.65 -5.11 4.81
CA VAL A 158 -3.08 -5.84 3.61
C VAL A 158 -2.86 -7.35 3.76
N ALA A 159 -1.74 -7.78 4.33
CA ALA A 159 -1.46 -9.21 4.52
C ALA A 159 -2.51 -9.86 5.42
N ILE A 160 -2.87 -9.21 6.53
CA ILE A 160 -3.91 -9.67 7.46
C ILE A 160 -5.26 -9.82 6.74
N ARG A 161 -5.63 -8.82 5.93
CA ARG A 161 -6.92 -8.84 5.21
C ARG A 161 -6.94 -9.88 4.09
N LEU A 162 -5.83 -10.10 3.39
CA LEU A 162 -5.72 -11.16 2.38
C LEU A 162 -5.84 -12.56 3.00
N ASP A 163 -5.16 -12.79 4.13
CA ASP A 163 -5.26 -14.04 4.88
C ASP A 163 -6.70 -14.32 5.34
N ALA A 164 -7.39 -13.30 5.85
CA ALA A 164 -8.80 -13.42 6.25
C ALA A 164 -9.74 -13.73 5.06
N LEU A 165 -9.43 -13.22 3.86
CA LEU A 165 -10.20 -13.52 2.64
C LEU A 165 -9.91 -14.93 2.10
N GLU A 166 -8.67 -15.39 2.18
CA GLU A 166 -8.27 -16.73 1.74
C GLU A 166 -8.94 -17.83 2.56
N HIS A 167 -9.13 -17.59 3.86
CA HIS A 167 -9.79 -18.49 4.80
C HIS A 167 -11.30 -18.21 4.97
N SER A 168 -11.89 -17.37 4.13
CA SER A 168 -13.32 -17.09 4.18
C SER A 168 -14.13 -18.22 3.56
N GLU A 169 -15.20 -18.65 4.23
CA GLU A 169 -16.18 -19.61 3.69
C GLU A 169 -17.16 -18.97 2.70
N ALA A 170 -17.14 -17.63 2.57
CA ALA A 170 -17.96 -16.92 1.60
C ALA A 170 -17.48 -17.20 0.16
N ASP A 171 -18.39 -17.05 -0.81
CA ASP A 171 -18.07 -17.10 -2.24
C ASP A 171 -17.22 -15.88 -2.63
N VAL A 172 -15.91 -15.97 -2.37
CA VAL A 172 -14.92 -14.95 -2.69
C VAL A 172 -14.50 -15.12 -4.13
N ASP A 173 -14.56 -14.04 -4.90
CA ASP A 173 -14.03 -13.97 -6.26
C ASP A 173 -12.53 -14.33 -6.27
N ARG A 174 -12.24 -15.58 -6.64
CA ARG A 174 -10.88 -16.14 -6.63
C ARG A 174 -9.97 -15.46 -7.64
N ALA A 175 -10.51 -14.96 -8.75
CA ALA A 175 -9.72 -14.24 -9.76
C ALA A 175 -9.29 -12.87 -9.22
N ARG A 176 -10.18 -12.15 -8.54
CA ARG A 176 -9.83 -10.89 -7.85
C ARG A 176 -8.85 -11.13 -6.71
N LEU A 177 -9.07 -12.16 -5.89
CA LEU A 177 -8.14 -12.52 -4.81
C LEU A 177 -6.75 -12.84 -5.35
N HIS A 178 -6.66 -13.60 -6.44
CA HIS A 178 -5.40 -13.88 -7.13
C HIS A 178 -4.71 -12.59 -7.59
N ARG A 179 -5.45 -11.68 -8.24
CA ARG A 179 -4.91 -10.38 -8.68
C ARG A 179 -4.41 -9.52 -7.51
N CYS A 180 -5.12 -9.51 -6.38
CA CYS A 180 -4.68 -8.80 -5.18
C CYS A 180 -3.41 -9.44 -4.57
N ASN A 181 -3.31 -10.78 -4.56
CA ASN A 181 -2.11 -11.48 -4.12
C ASN A 181 -0.88 -11.12 -4.97
N VAL A 182 -1.02 -11.08 -6.29
CA VAL A 182 0.06 -10.65 -7.20
C VAL A 182 0.51 -9.22 -6.88
N GLN A 183 -0.44 -8.28 -6.74
CA GLN A 183 -0.11 -6.90 -6.39
C GLN A 183 0.58 -6.79 -5.03
N TYR A 184 0.09 -7.52 -4.03
CA TYR A 184 0.70 -7.59 -2.70
C TYR A 184 2.16 -8.04 -2.76
N TYR A 185 2.45 -9.17 -3.42
CA TYR A 185 3.80 -9.67 -3.52
C TYR A 185 4.71 -8.72 -4.31
N MET A 186 4.25 -8.16 -5.43
CA MET A 186 5.06 -7.21 -6.20
C MET A 186 5.35 -5.92 -5.42
N LEU A 187 4.41 -5.41 -4.62
CA LEU A 187 4.68 -4.26 -3.76
C LEU A 187 5.65 -4.60 -2.64
N ARG A 188 5.57 -5.81 -2.06
CA ARG A 188 6.58 -6.27 -1.09
C ARG A 188 7.97 -6.46 -1.70
N VAL A 189 8.05 -6.92 -2.95
CA VAL A 189 9.30 -6.96 -3.72
C VAL A 189 9.90 -5.56 -3.83
N HIS A 190 9.10 -4.57 -4.23
CA HIS A 190 9.57 -3.20 -4.36
C HIS A 190 10.02 -2.62 -3.01
N LEU A 191 9.26 -2.84 -1.94
CA LEU A 191 9.63 -2.39 -0.60
C LEU A 191 10.92 -3.04 -0.10
N ALA A 192 11.10 -4.35 -0.29
CA ALA A 192 12.33 -5.04 0.06
C ALA A 192 13.55 -4.49 -0.69
N TRP A 193 13.37 -4.14 -1.98
CA TRP A 193 14.41 -3.46 -2.76
C TRP A 193 14.78 -2.10 -2.16
N LEU A 194 13.78 -1.26 -1.86
CA LEU A 194 13.99 0.07 -1.24
C LEU A 194 14.62 -0.01 0.15
N GLN A 195 14.42 -1.12 0.88
CA GLN A 195 15.07 -1.40 2.16
C GLN A 195 16.52 -1.91 2.02
N GLY A 196 17.06 -2.00 0.79
CA GLY A 196 18.41 -2.54 0.55
C GLY A 196 18.50 -4.06 0.77
N ARG A 197 17.39 -4.78 0.61
CA ARG A 197 17.29 -6.24 0.80
C ARG A 197 16.96 -6.96 -0.53
N PRO A 198 17.89 -6.97 -1.50
CA PRO A 198 17.65 -7.59 -2.81
C PRO A 198 17.44 -9.11 -2.73
N ASP A 199 18.01 -9.76 -1.70
CA ASP A 199 17.80 -11.17 -1.35
C ASP A 199 16.32 -11.46 -1.06
N ILE A 200 15.70 -10.60 -0.24
CA ILE A 200 14.28 -10.71 0.10
C ILE A 200 13.42 -10.40 -1.13
N ALA A 201 13.79 -9.38 -1.91
CA ALA A 201 13.07 -9.02 -3.13
C ALA A 201 13.02 -10.20 -4.13
N ASP A 202 14.13 -10.91 -4.33
CA ASP A 202 14.13 -12.11 -5.17
C ASP A 202 13.28 -13.24 -4.60
N HIS A 203 13.40 -13.52 -3.29
CA HIS A 203 12.61 -14.58 -2.65
C HIS A 203 11.09 -14.32 -2.75
N LEU A 204 10.68 -13.06 -2.57
CA LEU A 204 9.27 -12.68 -2.68
C LEU A 204 8.76 -12.76 -4.13
N TYR A 205 9.60 -12.44 -5.12
CA TYR A 205 9.22 -12.56 -6.52
C TYR A 205 8.89 -14.02 -6.90
N LEU A 206 9.61 -15.00 -6.34
CA LEU A 206 9.33 -16.42 -6.57
C LEU A 206 7.94 -16.87 -6.06
N ARG A 207 7.27 -16.07 -5.22
CA ARG A 207 5.90 -16.34 -4.76
C ARG A 207 4.83 -15.81 -5.72
N VAL A 208 5.23 -15.04 -6.72
CA VAL A 208 4.32 -14.53 -7.75
C VAL A 208 4.05 -15.65 -8.75
N PRO A 209 2.80 -16.12 -8.89
CA PRO A 209 2.49 -17.24 -9.76
C PRO A 209 2.83 -16.93 -11.22
N GLU A 210 3.37 -17.91 -11.95
CA GLU A 210 3.65 -17.74 -13.39
C GLU A 210 2.36 -17.44 -14.18
N SER A 211 1.19 -17.90 -13.72
CA SER A 211 -0.12 -17.60 -14.29
C SER A 211 -0.53 -16.12 -14.19
N SER A 212 0.24 -15.29 -13.49
CA SER A 212 0.03 -13.83 -13.41
C SER A 212 0.64 -13.07 -14.61
N THR A 213 0.91 -13.80 -15.69
CA THR A 213 1.27 -13.27 -17.01
C THR A 213 0.31 -12.15 -17.43
N GLY A 214 0.84 -11.07 -18.01
CA GLY A 214 0.01 -9.95 -18.45
C GLY A 214 -0.47 -8.98 -17.35
N ASN A 215 0.10 -9.01 -16.15
CA ASN A 215 -0.17 -8.05 -15.08
C ASN A 215 0.78 -6.84 -15.14
N HIS A 216 0.24 -5.63 -15.35
CA HIS A 216 1.00 -4.37 -15.39
C HIS A 216 1.79 -4.07 -14.10
N CYS A 217 1.34 -4.56 -12.94
CA CYS A 217 2.05 -4.36 -11.67
C CYS A 217 3.38 -5.11 -11.63
N VAL A 218 3.44 -6.30 -12.26
CA VAL A 218 4.67 -7.07 -12.37
C VAL A 218 5.67 -6.34 -13.24
N LEU A 219 5.22 -5.85 -14.41
CA LEU A 219 6.03 -5.04 -15.32
C LEU A 219 6.58 -3.78 -14.63
N ASP A 220 5.71 -2.98 -14.01
CA ASP A 220 6.08 -1.72 -13.36
C ASP A 220 7.16 -1.91 -12.28
N VAL A 221 6.96 -2.88 -11.38
CA VAL A 221 7.94 -3.13 -10.31
C VAL A 221 9.25 -3.70 -10.86
N CYS A 222 9.20 -4.62 -11.83
CA CYS A 222 10.41 -5.16 -12.45
C CYS A 222 11.23 -4.07 -13.13
N PHE A 223 10.56 -3.15 -13.82
CA PHE A 223 11.19 -2.00 -14.46
C PHE A 223 11.79 -1.03 -13.43
N LYS A 224 11.04 -0.68 -12.37
CA LYS A 224 11.52 0.20 -11.28
C LYS A 224 12.76 -0.37 -10.60
N VAL A 225 12.73 -1.65 -10.22
CA VAL A 225 13.86 -2.35 -9.60
C VAL A 225 15.04 -2.44 -10.55
N GLY A 226 14.81 -2.85 -11.80
CA GLY A 226 15.87 -2.98 -12.81
C GLY A 226 16.55 -1.65 -13.13
N SER A 227 15.77 -0.58 -13.27
CA SER A 227 16.27 0.78 -13.52
C SER A 227 17.06 1.31 -12.32
N SER A 228 16.56 1.09 -11.10
CA SER A 228 17.27 1.46 -9.87
C SER A 228 18.60 0.71 -9.73
N ALA A 229 18.63 -0.59 -10.03
CA ALA A 229 19.85 -1.39 -10.05
C ALA A 229 20.86 -0.90 -11.11
N LEU A 230 20.38 -0.48 -12.29
CA LEU A 230 21.21 0.06 -13.36
C LEU A 230 21.87 1.37 -12.94
N SER A 231 21.10 2.30 -12.37
CA SER A 231 21.62 3.56 -11.82
C SER A 231 22.63 3.33 -10.70
N GLY A 232 22.48 2.25 -9.95
CA GLY A 232 23.43 1.82 -8.92
C GLY A 232 24.63 1.01 -9.42
N GLY A 233 24.82 0.84 -10.73
CA GLY A 233 25.93 0.07 -11.32
C GLY A 233 25.83 -1.46 -11.14
N GLN A 234 24.71 -1.97 -10.62
CA GLN A 234 24.49 -3.39 -10.37
C GLN A 234 23.97 -4.09 -11.64
N HIS A 235 24.78 -4.11 -12.70
CA HIS A 235 24.37 -4.51 -14.05
C HIS A 235 23.75 -5.92 -14.12
N GLY A 236 24.29 -6.89 -13.39
CA GLY A 236 23.74 -8.26 -13.37
C GLY A 236 22.34 -8.34 -12.77
N ILE A 237 22.09 -7.55 -11.72
CA ILE A 237 20.76 -7.46 -11.09
C ILE A 237 19.81 -6.68 -12.01
N ALA A 238 20.29 -5.58 -12.60
CA ALA A 238 19.52 -4.79 -13.56
C ALA A 238 19.04 -5.64 -14.74
N ALA A 239 19.94 -6.37 -15.40
CA ALA A 239 19.60 -7.24 -16.52
C ALA A 239 18.54 -8.28 -16.13
N LYS A 240 18.70 -8.94 -14.98
CA LYS A 240 17.75 -9.94 -14.47
C LYS A 240 16.34 -9.36 -14.27
N TRP A 241 16.22 -8.19 -13.63
CA TRP A 241 14.91 -7.58 -13.36
C TRP A 241 14.28 -6.98 -14.62
N LEU A 242 15.08 -6.38 -15.50
CA LEU A 242 14.59 -5.88 -16.78
C LEU A 242 14.13 -7.02 -17.70
N GLU A 243 14.80 -8.17 -17.69
CA GLU A 243 14.36 -9.36 -18.43
C GLU A 243 13.01 -9.89 -17.91
N ARG A 244 12.80 -9.91 -16.59
CA ARG A 244 11.51 -10.24 -15.97
C ARG A 244 10.41 -9.27 -16.44
N GLY A 245 10.71 -7.97 -16.48
CA GLY A 245 9.80 -6.96 -17.01
C GLY A 245 9.49 -7.15 -18.49
N TRP A 246 10.53 -7.40 -19.30
CA TRP A 246 10.42 -7.65 -20.73
C TRP A 246 9.50 -8.83 -21.06
N LYS A 247 9.67 -9.96 -20.36
CA LYS A 247 8.80 -11.13 -20.51
C LYS A 247 7.33 -10.76 -20.29
N GLN A 248 7.06 -9.94 -19.27
CA GLN A 248 5.72 -9.48 -18.97
C GLN A 248 5.16 -8.51 -20.03
N CYS A 249 6.02 -7.64 -20.57
CA CYS A 249 5.66 -6.71 -21.64
C CYS A 249 5.22 -7.44 -22.91
N ASN A 250 5.99 -8.44 -23.34
CA ASN A 250 5.63 -9.26 -24.51
C ASN A 250 4.28 -9.96 -24.31
N LEU A 251 4.03 -10.49 -23.12
CA LEU A 251 2.76 -11.14 -22.79
C LEU A 251 1.57 -10.15 -22.83
N LEU A 252 1.76 -8.91 -22.39
CA LEU A 252 0.75 -7.85 -22.49
C LEU A 252 0.45 -7.49 -23.95
N ILE A 253 1.48 -7.28 -24.76
CA ILE A 253 1.34 -6.92 -26.19
C ILE A 253 0.59 -8.02 -26.96
N HIS A 254 0.89 -9.30 -26.67
CA HIS A 254 0.19 -10.42 -27.31
C HIS A 254 -1.23 -10.65 -26.80
N ALA A 255 -1.56 -10.20 -25.58
CA ALA A 255 -2.88 -10.35 -25.00
C ALA A 255 -3.86 -9.25 -25.44
N ASP A 256 -3.38 -8.01 -25.63
CA ASP A 256 -4.27 -6.86 -25.81
C ASP A 256 -4.70 -6.60 -27.25
N GLY A 257 -3.94 -7.05 -28.27
CA GLY A 257 -4.32 -6.90 -29.70
C GLY A 257 -4.47 -5.46 -30.22
N GLU A 258 -4.61 -4.47 -29.34
CA GLU A 258 -4.61 -3.03 -29.56
C GLU A 258 -3.34 -2.41 -28.96
N CYS A 259 -2.79 -1.47 -29.73
CA CYS A 259 -1.52 -0.82 -29.48
C CYS A 259 -1.67 0.23 -28.37
N ASP A 260 -1.51 -0.14 -27.10
CA ASP A 260 -1.41 0.83 -25.99
C ASP A 260 -0.06 1.58 -26.09
N VAL A 261 -0.14 2.87 -26.41
CA VAL A 261 1.02 3.77 -26.52
C VAL A 261 1.86 3.77 -25.24
N ALA A 262 1.22 3.64 -24.07
CA ALA A 262 1.94 3.57 -22.79
C ALA A 262 2.69 2.24 -22.58
N LEU A 263 2.26 1.16 -23.23
CA LEU A 263 3.00 -0.11 -23.26
C LEU A 263 4.21 -0.01 -24.19
N ASN A 264 4.06 0.60 -25.36
CA ASN A 264 5.17 0.80 -26.30
C ASN A 264 6.28 1.70 -25.72
N ASP A 265 5.91 2.76 -25.01
CA ASP A 265 6.89 3.62 -24.32
C ASP A 265 7.65 2.82 -23.24
N LYS A 266 6.98 1.92 -22.53
CA LYS A 266 7.62 1.04 -21.54
C LYS A 266 8.48 -0.03 -22.19
N GLU A 267 8.05 -0.61 -23.31
CA GLU A 267 8.85 -1.52 -24.12
C GLU A 267 10.14 -0.83 -24.58
N LEU A 268 10.04 0.39 -25.12
CA LEU A 268 11.20 1.18 -25.54
C LEU A 268 12.13 1.47 -24.37
N LEU A 269 11.59 1.81 -23.19
CA LEU A 269 12.37 2.03 -21.97
C LEU A 269 13.06 0.75 -21.48
N VAL A 270 12.37 -0.39 -21.50
CA VAL A 270 12.93 -1.70 -21.12
C VAL A 270 14.04 -2.09 -22.10
N LEU A 271 13.82 -1.96 -23.40
CA LEU A 271 14.81 -2.26 -24.44
C LEU A 271 16.02 -1.33 -24.36
N HIS A 272 15.80 -0.03 -24.13
CA HIS A 272 16.88 0.94 -23.95
C HIS A 272 17.72 0.61 -22.69
N ALA A 273 17.06 0.29 -21.57
CA ALA A 273 17.73 -0.09 -20.34
C ALA A 273 18.49 -1.42 -20.48
N LEU A 274 17.92 -2.41 -21.19
CA LEU A 274 18.59 -3.67 -21.53
C LEU A 274 19.78 -3.45 -22.46
N GLY A 275 19.63 -2.64 -23.51
CA GLY A 275 20.70 -2.30 -24.44
C GLY A 275 21.88 -1.61 -23.74
N GLY A 276 21.60 -0.63 -22.88
CA GLY A 276 22.62 0.04 -22.05
C GLY A 276 23.28 -0.91 -21.05
N GLY A 277 22.51 -1.80 -20.41
CA GLY A 277 23.03 -2.81 -19.50
C GLY A 277 23.91 -3.86 -20.19
N ILE A 278 23.52 -4.34 -21.38
CA ILE A 278 24.26 -5.33 -22.17
C ILE A 278 25.58 -4.73 -22.70
N LEU A 279 25.58 -3.48 -23.14
CA LEU A 279 26.80 -2.76 -23.54
C LEU A 279 27.80 -2.63 -22.39
N CYS A 280 27.33 -2.33 -21.17
CA CYS A 280 28.19 -2.28 -19.98
C CYS A 280 28.73 -3.66 -19.57
N VAL A 281 27.90 -4.72 -19.60
CA VAL A 281 28.36 -6.09 -19.28
C VAL A 281 29.33 -6.64 -20.34
N GLY A 282 29.18 -6.22 -21.60
CA GLY A 282 30.11 -6.57 -22.68
C GLY A 282 31.48 -5.89 -22.56
N LEU A 283 31.55 -4.66 -22.02
CA LEU A 283 32.80 -3.92 -21.83
C LEU A 283 33.64 -4.40 -20.63
N PHE A 284 33.03 -5.09 -19.66
CA PHE A 284 33.74 -5.70 -18.52
C PHE A 284 34.21 -7.15 -18.76
N LYS A 285 34.04 -7.67 -19.98
CA LYS A 285 34.52 -9.00 -20.40
C LYS A 285 35.74 -8.98 -21.32
N CYS A 286 36.41 -7.84 -21.48
CA CYS A 286 37.70 -7.73 -22.18
C CYS A 286 38.86 -7.67 -21.19
#